data_AF-A0A158CBC5-F1
#
_entry.id   AF-A0A158CBC5-F1
#
_cell.length_a   1.000
_cell.length_b   1.000
_cell.length_c   1.000
_cell.angle_alpha   90.00
_cell.angle_beta   90.00
_cell.angle_gamma   90.00
#
_symmetry.space_group_name_H-M   'P 1'
#
loop_
_entity.id
_entity.type
_entity.pdbx_description
1 polymer ?
#
loop_
_entity_poly.entity_id
_entity_poly.type
_entity_poly.pdbx_seq_one_letter_code
_entity_poly.pdbx_strand_id
1 'polypeptide(L)'
;MWLANTTLLASAGAALAGFGYSLVYPGLGVEAVRGITPKNRGMGMGVYTVFLDVAMAVGRPALGWVGGHAGLRAVFLVSAVAVACTAAVAIQLIRKHRVAV
;
A
#
# COMPACT_ATOMS: atom_id res chain seq x y z
N MET A 1 10.97 7.67 8.71
CA MET A 1 12.30 7.55 8.07
C MET A 1 12.88 8.87 7.58
N TRP A 2 12.09 9.79 6.99
CA TRP A 2 12.54 11.13 6.56
C TRP A 2 13.34 11.95 7.60
N LEU A 3 12.91 11.89 8.87
CA LEU A 3 13.47 12.59 10.03
C LEU A 3 14.27 11.68 10.97
N ALA A 4 14.59 10.45 10.55
CA ALA A 4 15.27 9.51 11.43
C ALA A 4 16.76 9.88 11.59
N ASN A 5 17.10 10.52 12.71
CA ASN A 5 18.49 10.73 13.14
C ASN A 5 19.10 9.50 13.83
N THR A 6 18.28 8.48 14.15
CA THR A 6 18.70 7.27 14.86
C THR A 6 18.18 6.00 14.19
N THR A 7 19.02 4.97 14.16
CA THR A 7 18.72 3.64 13.59
C THR A 7 17.42 3.06 14.16
N LEU A 8 17.19 3.23 15.47
CA LEU A 8 15.99 2.73 16.15
C LEU A 8 14.69 3.29 15.55
N LEU A 9 14.66 4.59 15.22
CA LEU A 9 13.48 5.24 14.65
C LEU A 9 13.26 4.82 13.18
N ALA A 10 14.33 4.53 12.46
CA ALA A 10 14.25 3.92 11.14
C ALA A 10 13.67 2.50 11.24
N SER A 11 14.18 1.67 12.14
CA SER A 11 13.69 0.29 12.37
C SER A 11 12.22 0.26 12.77
N ALA A 12 11.79 1.13 13.69
CA ALA A 12 10.39 1.23 14.08
C ALA A 12 9.48 1.64 12.92
N GLY A 13 9.93 2.58 12.09
CA GLY A 13 9.21 2.98 10.87
C GLY A 13 9.11 1.85 9.84
N ALA A 14 10.19 1.08 9.66
CA ALA A 14 10.17 -0.10 8.79
C ALA A 14 9.20 -1.17 9.31
N ALA A 15 9.22 -1.43 10.62
CA ALA A 15 8.33 -2.39 11.26
C ALA A 15 6.86 -1.98 11.08
N LEU A 16 6.52 -0.71 11.28
CA LEU A 16 5.16 -0.19 11.06
C LEU A 16 4.74 -0.30 9.59
N ALA A 17 5.61 0.05 8.65
CA ALA A 17 5.32 -0.06 7.23
C ALA A 17 5.10 -1.53 6.81
N GLY A 18 5.96 -2.43 7.27
CA GLY A 18 5.84 -3.88 7.02
C GLY A 18 4.58 -4.47 7.64
N PHE A 19 4.24 -4.07 8.87
CA PHE A 19 3.02 -4.49 9.54
C PHE A 19 1.77 -4.03 8.79
N GLY A 20 1.73 -2.76 8.35
CA GLY A 20 0.64 -2.24 7.54
C GLY A 20 0.48 -2.98 6.20
N TYR A 21 1.59 -3.25 5.51
CA TYR A 21 1.57 -4.01 4.25
C TYR A 21 1.04 -5.44 4.43
N SER A 22 1.40 -6.09 5.54
CA SER A 22 0.91 -7.42 5.92
C SER A 22 -0.61 -7.48 6.13
N LEU A 23 -1.25 -6.38 6.52
CA LEU A 23 -2.71 -6.33 6.69
C LEU A 23 -3.43 -6.05 5.36
N VAL A 24 -2.86 -5.19 4.52
CA VAL A 24 -3.46 -4.76 3.25
C VAL A 24 -3.46 -5.89 2.22
N TYR A 25 -2.35 -6.61 2.07
CA TYR A 25 -2.22 -7.66 1.06
C TYR A 25 -3.26 -8.79 1.19
N PRO A 26 -3.47 -9.42 2.37
CA PRO A 26 -4.53 -10.39 2.57
C PRO A 26 -5.91 -9.74 2.67
N GLY A 27 -6.04 -8.56 3.30
CA GLY A 27 -7.34 -7.88 3.46
C GLY A 27 -8.00 -7.56 2.12
N LEU A 28 -7.23 -6.99 1.18
CA LEU A 28 -7.71 -6.70 -0.17
C LEU A 28 -7.86 -7.98 -1.01
N GLY A 29 -6.95 -8.94 -0.86
CA GLY A 29 -7.03 -10.22 -1.57
C GLY A 29 -8.30 -11.00 -1.23
N VAL A 30 -8.68 -11.05 0.06
CA VAL A 30 -9.91 -11.73 0.52
C VAL A 30 -11.16 -10.98 0.04
N GLU A 31 -11.17 -9.65 0.07
CA GLU A 31 -12.29 -8.86 -0.44
C GLU A 31 -12.43 -8.97 -1.98
N ALA A 32 -11.32 -9.02 -2.72
CA ALA A 32 -11.32 -9.17 -4.17
C ALA A 32 -11.89 -10.52 -4.64
N VAL A 33 -11.78 -11.57 -3.81
CA VAL A 33 -12.40 -12.87 -4.08
C VAL A 33 -13.75 -13.06 -3.42
N ARG A 34 -14.20 -12.08 -2.63
CA ARG A 34 -15.50 -12.10 -1.95
C ARG A 34 -16.60 -11.95 -3.00
N GLY A 35 -17.41 -13.00 -3.13
CA GLY A 35 -18.46 -13.09 -4.16
C GLY A 35 -18.08 -13.91 -5.40
N ILE A 36 -16.84 -14.38 -5.52
CA ILE A 36 -16.44 -15.27 -6.63
C ILE A 36 -16.72 -16.74 -6.26
N THR A 37 -17.37 -17.47 -7.16
CA THR A 37 -17.65 -18.91 -7.03
C THR A 37 -16.35 -19.70 -6.77
N PRO A 38 -16.34 -20.75 -5.91
CA PRO A 38 -15.13 -21.49 -5.55
C PRO A 38 -14.28 -21.96 -6.73
N LYS A 39 -14.92 -22.35 -7.84
CA LYS A 39 -14.26 -22.77 -9.09
C LYS A 39 -13.43 -21.67 -9.76
N ASN A 40 -13.81 -20.40 -9.57
CA ASN A 40 -13.19 -19.25 -10.23
C ASN A 40 -12.31 -18.41 -9.28
N ARG A 41 -12.19 -18.79 -7.99
CA ARG A 41 -11.36 -18.05 -7.02
C ARG A 41 -9.89 -17.96 -7.43
N GLY A 42 -9.35 -19.01 -8.06
CA GLY A 42 -7.98 -18.99 -8.59
C GLY A 42 -7.79 -17.95 -9.70
N MET A 43 -8.79 -17.76 -10.56
CA MET A 43 -8.78 -16.72 -11.60
C MET A 43 -8.88 -15.31 -10.99
N GLY A 44 -9.75 -15.13 -9.99
CA GLY A 44 -9.88 -13.86 -9.26
C GLY A 44 -8.59 -13.44 -8.55
N MET A 45 -7.94 -14.37 -7.86
CA MET A 45 -6.61 -14.14 -7.27
C MET A 45 -5.56 -13.85 -8.33
N GLY A 46 -5.59 -14.56 -9.47
CA GLY A 46 -4.66 -14.32 -10.58
C GLY A 46 -4.76 -12.89 -11.12
N VAL A 47 -5.98 -12.38 -11.32
CA VAL A 47 -6.20 -10.99 -11.74
C VAL A 47 -5.68 -10.01 -10.68
N TYR A 48 -5.99 -10.24 -9.40
CA TYR A 48 -5.47 -9.40 -8.30
C TYR A 48 -3.94 -9.32 -8.31
N THR A 49 -3.25 -10.45 -8.44
CA THR A 49 -1.78 -10.50 -8.45
C THR A 49 -1.20 -9.81 -9.67
N VAL A 50 -1.77 -9.99 -10.87
CA VAL A 50 -1.29 -9.30 -12.09
C VAL A 50 -1.36 -7.78 -11.94
N PHE A 51 -2.47 -7.25 -11.40
CA PHE A 51 -2.58 -5.81 -11.16
C PHE A 51 -1.56 -5.33 -10.12
N LEU A 52 -1.33 -6.11 -9.06
CA LEU A 52 -0.33 -5.79 -8.04
C LEU A 52 1.09 -5.77 -8.61
N ASP A 53 1.43 -6.74 -9.47
CA ASP A 53 2.73 -6.80 -10.13
C ASP A 53 2.94 -5.61 -11.07
N VAL A 54 1.93 -5.23 -11.85
CA VAL A 54 1.98 -4.05 -12.71
C VAL A 54 2.13 -2.77 -11.88
N ALA A 55 1.38 -2.64 -10.79
CA ALA A 55 1.51 -1.50 -9.89
C ALA A 55 2.92 -1.40 -9.29
N MET A 56 3.52 -2.52 -8.90
CA MET A 56 4.90 -2.57 -8.41
C MET A 56 5.92 -2.26 -9.52
N ALA A 57 5.68 -2.76 -10.73
CA ALA A 57 6.54 -2.55 -11.90
C ALA A 57 6.61 -1.07 -12.30
N VAL A 58 5.53 -0.31 -12.13
CA VAL A 58 5.50 1.14 -12.43
C VAL A 58 5.89 1.98 -11.21
N GLY A 59 5.37 1.63 -10.03
CA GLY A 59 5.57 2.41 -8.81
C GLY A 59 7.02 2.44 -8.32
N ARG A 60 7.73 1.30 -8.42
CA ARG A 60 9.12 1.21 -7.95
C ARG A 60 10.09 2.05 -8.80
N PRO A 61 10.07 2.00 -10.15
CA PRO A 61 10.86 2.90 -10.98
C PRO A 61 10.51 4.37 -10.78
N ALA A 62 9.22 4.71 -10.63
CA ALA A 62 8.81 6.09 -10.37
C ALA A 62 9.44 6.63 -9.07
N LEU A 63 9.40 5.85 -7.99
CA LEU A 63 10.07 6.19 -6.73
C LEU A 63 11.60 6.19 -6.86
N GLY A 64 12.16 5.29 -7.66
CA GLY A 64 13.59 5.23 -7.97
C GLY A 64 14.08 6.49 -8.70
N TRP A 65 13.31 7.00 -9.66
CA TRP A 65 13.60 8.26 -10.36
C TRP A 65 13.65 9.44 -9.40
N VAL A 66 12.64 9.54 -8.52
CA VAL A 66 12.58 10.57 -7.47
C VAL A 66 13.79 10.45 -6.52
N GLY A 67 14.19 9.22 -6.16
CA GLY A 67 15.38 8.98 -5.35
C GLY A 67 16.67 9.38 -6.03
N GLY A 68 16.79 9.16 -7.35
CA GLY A 68 17.95 9.55 -8.14
C GLY A 68 18.14 11.06 -8.26
N HIS A 69 17.05 11.84 -8.30
CA HIS A 69 17.13 13.30 -8.49
C HIS A 69 17.05 14.10 -7.19
N ALA A 70 16.26 13.65 -6.22
CA ALA A 70 15.95 14.41 -4.99
C ALA A 70 16.42 13.69 -3.70
N GLY A 71 17.05 12.52 -3.85
CA GLY A 71 17.66 11.77 -2.75
C GLY A 71 16.69 10.88 -1.97
N LEU A 72 17.26 10.05 -1.09
CA LEU A 72 16.50 9.04 -0.33
C LEU A 72 15.45 9.65 0.60
N ARG A 73 15.74 10.86 1.12
CA ARG A 73 14.75 11.64 1.86
C ARG A 73 13.53 11.81 0.95
N ALA A 74 13.63 12.49 -0.20
CA ALA A 74 12.50 12.78 -1.12
C ALA A 74 11.51 11.62 -1.27
N VAL A 75 12.04 10.40 -1.49
CA VAL A 75 11.28 9.16 -1.62
C VAL A 75 10.37 8.87 -0.42
N PHE A 76 10.87 9.05 0.80
CA PHE A 76 10.08 8.82 2.01
C PHE A 76 8.97 9.86 2.21
N LEU A 77 9.16 11.11 1.78
CA LEU A 77 8.11 12.13 1.90
C LEU A 77 7.02 11.94 0.85
N VAL A 78 7.40 11.64 -0.40
CA VAL A 78 6.43 11.30 -1.46
C VAL A 78 5.63 10.06 -1.06
N SER A 79 6.30 9.02 -0.54
CA SER A 79 5.64 7.82 -0.02
C SER A 79 4.71 8.14 1.15
N ALA A 80 5.13 9.00 2.09
CA ALA A 80 4.29 9.40 3.23
C ALA A 80 3.02 10.13 2.78
N VAL A 81 3.13 11.05 1.80
CA VAL A 81 1.97 11.75 1.23
C VAL A 81 1.04 10.78 0.53
N ALA A 82 1.57 9.87 -0.29
CA ALA A 82 0.77 8.86 -0.98
C ALA A 82 0.00 7.95 0.00
N VAL A 83 0.67 7.49 1.06
CA VAL A 83 0.04 6.70 2.12
C VAL A 83 -1.01 7.52 2.87
N ALA A 84 -0.75 8.80 3.17
CA ALA A 84 -1.72 9.68 3.83
C ALA A 84 -2.96 9.90 2.97
N CYS A 85 -2.81 10.12 1.66
CA CYS A 85 -3.93 10.20 0.72
C CYS A 85 -4.74 8.90 0.70
N THR A 86 -4.06 7.75 0.67
CA THR A 86 -4.71 6.43 0.69
C THR A 86 -5.48 6.21 1.99
N ALA A 87 -4.89 6.56 3.13
CA ALA A 87 -5.53 6.50 4.43
C ALA A 87 -6.74 7.44 4.52
N ALA A 88 -6.65 8.65 3.96
CA ALA A 88 -7.78 9.58 3.89
C ALA A 88 -8.93 8.99 3.07
N VAL A 89 -8.64 8.41 1.89
CA VAL A 89 -9.65 7.72 1.07
C VAL A 89 -10.26 6.53 1.81
N ALA A 90 -9.45 5.71 2.48
CA ALA A 90 -9.93 4.59 3.27
C ALA A 90 -10.85 5.04 4.43
N ILE A 91 -10.47 6.10 5.15
CA ILE A 91 -11.30 6.69 6.22
C ILE A 91 -12.62 7.23 5.64
N GLN A 92 -12.58 7.93 4.50
CA GLN A 92 -13.78 8.43 3.83
C GLN A 92 -14.71 7.27 3.42
N LEU A 93 -14.17 6.18 2.90
CA LEU A 93 -14.94 4.99 2.51
C LEU A 93 -15.59 4.31 3.73
N ILE A 94 -14.84 4.15 4.83
CA ILE A 94 -15.37 3.60 6.09
C ILE A 94 -16.47 4.50 6.66
N ARG A 95 -16.28 5.83 6.65
CA ARG A 95 -17.30 6.78 7.10
C ARG A 95 -18.56 6.72 6.24
N LYS A 96 -18.42 6.60 4.92
CA LYS A 96 -19.55 6.51 3.99
C LYS A 96 -20.33 5.19 4.15
N HIS A 97 -19.64 4.08 4.43
CA HIS A 97 -20.29 2.81 4.75
C HIS A 97 -21.02 2.82 6.10
N ARG A 98 -20.54 3.60 7.09
CA ARG A 98 -21.20 3.74 8.41
C ARG A 98 -22.46 4.59 8.42
N VAL A 99 -22.70 5.40 7.39
CA VAL A 99 -23.90 6.26 7.26
C VAL A 99 -25.02 5.55 6.49
N ALA A 100 -24.71 4.45 5.80
CA ALA A 100 -25.67 3.64 5.04
C ALA A 100 -26.13 2.37 5.78
N VAL A 101 -25.77 2.22 7.07
CA VAL A 101 -26.25 1.20 8.01
C VAL A 101 -26.99 1.91 9.12
#